data_AF-A0A2S2N9F5-F1
#
_entry.id   AF-A0A2S2N9F5-F1
#
_cell.length_a   1.000
_cell.length_b   1.000
_cell.length_c   1.000
_cell.angle_alpha   90.00
_cell.angle_beta   90.00
_cell.angle_gamma   90.00
#
_symmetry.space_group_name_H-M   'P 1'
#
loop_
_entity.id
_entity.type
_entity.pdbx_description
1 polymer ?
#
loop_
_entity_poly.entity_id
_entity_poly.type
_entity_poly.pdbx_seq_one_letter_code
_entity_poly.pdbx_strand_id
1 'polypeptide(L)'
;MALENSAKQVSLIIPENGDAKRVNNKQRSKQKDKDFVAIDCEMVGIGRKRRSVLARVSIVNSEGETIYDKFVKPTGKVTDYRTQVSGIRPQDLANGDLFAIVKTEVRQIVKNKLLVGHGLERDLEVLELNHPEHLIRDTSTYWKVKENTILRT
;
A
#
# COMPACT_ATOMS: atom_id res chain seq x y z
N MET A 1 -38.88 3.36 -31.02
CA MET A 1 -37.66 3.21 -30.20
C MET A 1 -37.09 1.85 -30.56
N ALA A 2 -36.16 1.75 -31.52
CA ALA A 2 -34.72 1.90 -31.30
C ALA A 2 -34.26 0.85 -30.24
N LEU A 3 -33.45 -0.17 -30.53
CA LEU A 3 -32.37 -0.32 -31.51
C LEU A 3 -32.09 -1.80 -31.85
N GLU A 4 -31.50 -1.96 -33.04
CA GLU A 4 -31.07 -3.20 -33.70
C GLU A 4 -29.88 -3.88 -33.01
N ASN A 5 -29.92 -5.22 -32.96
CA ASN A 5 -28.73 -6.05 -32.83
C ASN A 5 -28.10 -6.22 -34.22
N SER A 6 -27.07 -5.44 -34.50
CA SER A 6 -26.25 -5.59 -35.71
C SER A 6 -25.42 -6.87 -35.62
N ALA A 7 -25.79 -7.86 -36.44
CA ALA A 7 -24.94 -8.99 -36.74
C ALA A 7 -23.67 -8.49 -37.43
N LYS A 8 -22.53 -8.48 -36.73
CA LYS A 8 -21.23 -8.33 -37.38
C LYS A 8 -20.95 -9.59 -38.19
N GLN A 9 -21.06 -9.43 -39.50
CA GLN A 9 -20.67 -10.38 -40.54
C GLN A 9 -19.23 -10.87 -40.30
N VAL A 10 -19.07 -12.17 -40.05
CA VAL A 10 -17.78 -12.84 -40.05
C VAL A 10 -17.50 -13.27 -41.49
N SER A 11 -16.65 -12.53 -42.20
CA SER A 11 -16.11 -12.98 -43.48
C SER A 11 -15.05 -14.05 -43.21
N LEU A 12 -15.37 -15.30 -43.54
CA LEU A 12 -14.44 -16.43 -43.53
C LEU A 12 -13.44 -16.25 -44.68
N ILE A 13 -12.20 -15.85 -44.40
CA ILE A 13 -11.10 -15.99 -45.36
C ILE A 13 -10.50 -17.37 -45.12
N ILE A 14 -10.73 -18.29 -46.06
CA ILE A 14 -10.12 -19.63 -46.06
C ILE A 14 -8.75 -19.48 -46.73
N PRO A 15 -7.62 -19.77 -46.06
CA PRO A 15 -6.35 -19.88 -46.75
C PRO A 15 -6.22 -21.32 -47.29
N GLU A 16 -5.97 -21.44 -48.60
CA GLU A 16 -5.51 -22.69 -49.18
C GLU A 16 -4.03 -22.89 -48.84
N ASN A 17 -3.70 -24.15 -48.51
CA ASN A 17 -2.37 -24.74 -48.36
C ASN A 17 -1.67 -24.59 -46.99
N GLY A 18 -1.85 -25.64 -46.18
CA GLY A 18 -0.77 -26.44 -45.60
C GLY A 18 0.30 -25.74 -44.78
N ASP A 19 0.01 -25.50 -43.50
CA ASP A 19 0.91 -25.77 -42.36
C ASP A 19 0.20 -25.40 -41.05
N ALA A 20 -0.35 -26.41 -40.35
CA ALA A 20 -1.06 -26.22 -39.09
C ALA A 20 -0.09 -25.93 -37.94
N LYS A 21 0.41 -24.70 -37.83
CA LYS A 21 0.99 -24.22 -36.57
C LYS A 21 -0.13 -23.93 -35.58
N ARG A 22 -0.33 -24.86 -34.65
CA ARG A 22 -1.26 -24.76 -33.52
C ARG A 22 -0.87 -23.56 -32.65
N VAL A 23 -1.45 -22.39 -32.92
CA VAL A 23 -1.32 -21.21 -32.07
C VAL A 23 -2.11 -21.49 -30.79
N ASN A 24 -1.40 -21.91 -29.74
CA ASN A 24 -1.97 -22.02 -28.39
C ASN A 24 -2.28 -20.61 -27.89
N ASN A 25 -3.48 -20.12 -28.19
CA ASN A 25 -4.01 -18.90 -27.61
C ASN A 25 -4.47 -19.20 -26.17
N LYS A 26 -3.50 -19.53 -25.29
CA LYS A 26 -3.68 -19.45 -23.84
C LYS A 26 -3.78 -17.96 -23.53
N GLN A 27 -4.97 -17.39 -23.67
CA GLN A 27 -5.30 -16.18 -22.94
C GLN A 27 -5.24 -16.56 -21.46
N ARG A 28 -4.04 -16.47 -20.88
CA ARG A 28 -3.89 -16.32 -19.43
C ARG A 28 -4.75 -15.12 -19.11
N SER A 29 -5.85 -15.34 -18.40
CA SER A 29 -6.49 -14.24 -17.69
C SER A 29 -5.37 -13.52 -16.96
N LYS A 30 -5.10 -12.25 -17.30
CA LYS A 30 -4.22 -11.41 -16.50
C LYS A 30 -4.83 -11.46 -15.11
N GLN A 31 -4.22 -12.25 -14.23
CA GLN A 31 -4.57 -12.27 -12.83
C GLN A 31 -4.44 -10.82 -12.41
N LYS A 32 -5.55 -10.19 -12.04
CA LYS A 32 -5.58 -8.77 -11.68
C LYS A 32 -4.53 -8.62 -10.59
N ASP A 33 -3.38 -8.01 -10.92
CA ASP A 33 -2.28 -7.88 -9.97
C ASP A 33 -2.87 -7.27 -8.71
N LYS A 34 -2.66 -7.93 -7.57
CA LYS A 34 -3.09 -7.37 -6.29
C LYS A 34 -2.23 -6.14 -6.07
N ASP A 35 -2.78 -4.99 -6.44
CA ASP A 35 -2.19 -3.68 -6.23
C ASP A 35 -1.81 -3.55 -4.75
N PHE A 36 -0.51 -3.34 -4.52
CA PHE A 36 0.08 -3.26 -3.20
C PHE A 36 0.78 -1.93 -3.04
N VAL A 37 0.83 -1.48 -1.79
CA VAL A 37 1.58 -0.30 -1.39
C VAL A 37 2.41 -0.63 -0.17
N ALA A 38 3.60 -0.04 -0.08
CA ALA A 38 4.37 -0.08 1.15
C ALA A 38 4.24 1.25 1.88
N ILE A 39 4.14 1.20 3.21
CA ILE A 39 3.98 2.37 4.08
C ILE A 39 5.04 2.34 5.16
N ASP A 40 5.51 3.51 5.53
CA ASP A 40 6.37 3.74 6.69
C ASP A 40 5.99 5.07 7.34
N CYS A 41 5.95 5.11 8.66
CA CYS A 41 5.64 6.30 9.44
C CYS A 41 6.78 6.66 10.37
N GLU A 42 7.12 7.95 10.38
CA GLU A 42 7.99 8.51 11.39
C GLU A 42 7.19 9.14 12.51
N MET A 43 7.68 9.02 13.73
CA MET A 43 6.99 9.49 14.93
C MET A 43 7.83 10.42 15.78
N VAL A 44 7.14 11.31 16.49
CA VAL A 44 7.69 12.13 17.56
C VAL A 44 6.99 11.83 18.89
N GLY A 45 7.66 12.09 20.00
CA GLY A 45 7.10 12.01 21.35
C GLY A 45 6.44 13.32 21.76
N ILE A 46 5.20 13.24 22.26
CA ILE A 46 4.50 14.38 22.86
C ILE A 46 4.24 14.19 24.36
N GLY A 47 4.17 15.31 25.07
CA GLY A 47 3.86 15.35 26.51
C GLY A 47 4.90 14.69 27.42
N ARG A 48 4.59 14.61 28.72
CA ARG A 48 5.52 14.08 29.74
C ARG A 48 5.88 12.61 29.57
N LYS A 49 4.94 11.80 29.06
CA LYS A 49 5.12 10.36 28.82
C LYS A 49 5.72 10.04 27.44
N ARG A 50 6.09 11.04 26.64
CA ARG A 50 6.66 10.89 25.27
C ARG A 50 5.82 9.95 24.38
N ARG A 51 4.50 10.07 24.46
CA ARG A 51 3.57 9.26 23.65
C ARG A 51 3.89 9.49 22.18
N SER A 52 4.06 8.41 21.41
CA SER A 52 4.32 8.49 19.97
C SER A 52 3.10 9.04 19.24
N VAL A 53 3.34 9.99 18.34
CA VAL A 53 2.36 10.50 17.38
C VAL A 53 3.01 10.63 16.01
N LEU A 54 2.19 10.56 14.96
CA LEU A 54 2.63 10.69 13.58
C LEU A 54 3.31 12.03 13.34
N ALA A 55 4.44 11.99 12.64
CA ALA A 55 5.25 13.14 12.25
C ALA A 55 5.49 13.19 10.74
N ARG A 56 5.64 12.04 10.10
CA ARG A 56 5.68 11.89 8.64
C ARG A 56 5.11 10.54 8.25
N VAL A 57 4.50 10.46 7.09
CA VAL A 57 4.11 9.19 6.45
C VAL A 57 4.57 9.20 5.01
N SER A 58 5.16 8.10 4.57
CA SER A 58 5.55 7.89 3.18
C SER A 58 4.90 6.60 2.67
N ILE A 59 4.39 6.63 1.44
CA ILE A 59 3.79 5.49 0.75
C ILE A 59 4.41 5.36 -0.63
N VAL A 60 4.83 4.15 -0.98
CA VAL A 60 5.31 3.80 -2.32
C VAL A 60 4.39 2.79 -3.01
N ASN A 61 4.29 2.89 -4.33
CA ASN A 61 3.58 1.91 -5.15
C ASN A 61 4.44 0.65 -5.41
N SER A 62 3.90 -0.29 -6.18
CA SER A 62 4.59 -1.54 -6.56
C SER A 62 5.85 -1.35 -7.41
N GLU A 63 5.98 -0.19 -8.05
CA GLU A 63 7.15 0.18 -8.86
C GLU A 63 8.25 0.85 -8.01
N GLY A 64 7.98 1.07 -6.72
CA GLY A 64 8.88 1.75 -5.78
C GLY A 64 8.80 3.27 -5.85
N GLU A 65 7.86 3.83 -6.61
CA GLU A 65 7.67 5.28 -6.71
C GLU A 65 6.93 5.81 -5.49
N THR A 66 7.40 6.93 -4.94
CA THR A 66 6.72 7.64 -3.85
C THR A 66 5.45 8.30 -4.35
N ILE A 67 4.30 7.76 -3.94
CA ILE A 67 2.97 8.27 -4.33
C ILE A 67 2.35 9.18 -3.27
N TYR A 68 2.92 9.18 -2.06
CA TYR A 68 2.47 10.02 -0.96
C TYR A 68 3.61 10.21 0.03
N ASP A 69 3.96 11.46 0.34
CA ASP A 69 4.99 11.78 1.34
C ASP A 69 4.65 13.10 2.00
N LYS A 70 4.28 13.06 3.28
CA LYS A 70 3.81 14.25 3.99
C LYS A 70 4.29 14.29 5.42
N PHE A 71 4.77 15.47 5.83
CA PHE A 71 4.91 15.83 7.24
C PHE A 71 3.54 16.15 7.85
N VAL A 72 3.41 15.88 9.14
CA VAL A 72 2.14 15.99 9.87
C VAL A 72 2.33 16.88 11.09
N LYS A 73 1.42 17.84 11.26
CA LYS A 73 1.38 18.69 12.44
C LYS A 73 0.95 17.87 13.67
N PRO A 74 1.79 17.75 14.72
CA PRO A 74 1.47 16.95 15.89
C PRO A 74 0.26 17.50 16.65
N THR A 75 -0.54 16.59 17.23
CA THR A 75 -1.74 16.92 18.01
C THR A 75 -1.44 17.44 19.42
N GLY A 76 -0.17 17.58 19.80
CA GLY A 76 0.25 18.11 21.10
C GLY A 76 1.69 18.63 21.08
N LYS A 77 2.12 19.20 22.21
CA LYS A 77 3.49 19.74 22.33
C LYS A 77 4.52 18.61 22.22
N VAL A 78 5.35 18.70 21.18
CA VAL A 78 6.50 17.81 20.98
C VAL A 78 7.50 18.03 22.11
N THR A 79 7.85 16.95 22.79
CA THR A 79 8.85 16.92 23.86
C THR A 79 10.10 16.15 23.43
N ASP A 80 9.99 15.38 22.34
CA ASP A 80 11.07 14.56 21.82
C ASP A 80 10.89 14.32 20.32
N TYR A 81 11.82 14.85 19.51
CA TYR A 81 11.78 14.71 18.06
C TYR A 81 12.31 13.37 17.56
N ARG A 82 13.10 12.65 18.37
CA ARG A 82 13.74 11.39 17.97
C ARG A 82 14.58 11.52 16.70
N THR A 83 15.11 12.71 16.41
CA THR A 83 15.75 13.07 15.12
C THR A 83 16.87 12.11 14.70
N GLN A 84 17.57 11.50 15.66
CA GLN A 84 18.63 10.51 15.36
C GLN A 84 18.11 9.27 14.63
N VAL A 85 16.86 8.89 14.87
CA VAL A 85 16.21 7.74 14.20
C VAL A 85 15.25 8.20 13.11
N SER A 86 14.46 9.26 13.37
CA SER A 86 13.35 9.66 12.51
C SER A 86 13.70 10.72 11.46
N GLY A 87 14.83 11.39 11.62
CA GLY A 87 15.20 12.55 10.80
C GLY A 87 14.34 13.81 11.01
N ILE A 88 13.26 13.75 11.80
CA ILE A 88 12.29 14.84 11.98
C ILE A 88 12.91 16.02 12.74
N ARG A 89 12.71 17.23 12.23
CA ARG A 89 13.13 18.50 12.81
C ARG A 89 11.93 19.42 13.09
N PRO A 90 12.07 20.41 13.99
CA PRO A 90 10.99 21.35 14.31
C PRO A 90 10.38 22.04 13.09
N GLN A 91 11.20 22.45 12.12
CA GLN A 91 10.73 23.13 10.91
C GLN A 91 9.88 22.23 10.00
N ASP A 92 10.12 20.92 10.00
CA ASP A 92 9.37 19.98 9.15
C ASP A 92 7.91 19.92 9.59
N LEU A 93 7.68 20.00 10.91
CA LEU A 93 6.35 19.93 11.53
C LEU A 93 5.62 21.27 11.52
N ALA A 94 6.34 22.38 11.43
CA ALA A 94 5.74 23.72 11.38
C ALA A 94 4.88 23.90 10.13
N ASN A 95 5.31 23.30 9.01
CA ASN A 95 4.63 23.33 7.72
C ASN A 95 3.86 22.03 7.42
N GLY A 96 3.76 21.12 8.39
CA GLY A 96 3.10 19.83 8.19
C GLY A 96 1.57 19.96 8.05
N ASP A 97 0.99 19.00 7.35
CA ASP A 97 -0.46 18.92 7.14
C ASP A 97 -1.19 18.52 8.42
N LEU A 98 -2.49 18.84 8.50
CA LEU A 98 -3.32 18.42 9.62
C LEU A 98 -3.52 16.90 9.62
N PHE A 99 -3.31 16.27 10.77
CA PHE A 99 -3.47 14.82 10.95
C PHE A 99 -4.79 14.27 10.39
N ALA A 100 -5.91 14.98 10.57
CA ALA A 100 -7.22 14.53 10.08
C ALA A 100 -7.28 14.41 8.55
N ILE A 101 -6.62 15.33 7.83
CA ILE A 101 -6.54 15.32 6.35
C ILE A 101 -5.67 14.13 5.94
N VAL A 102 -4.46 14.03 6.50
CA VAL A 102 -3.50 12.98 6.18
C VAL A 102 -4.08 11.59 6.46
N LYS A 103 -4.72 11.40 7.61
CA LYS A 103 -5.39 10.14 7.96
C LYS A 103 -6.45 9.75 6.92
N THR A 104 -7.23 10.71 6.43
CA THR A 104 -8.27 10.47 5.43
C THR A 104 -7.66 10.09 4.09
N GLU A 105 -6.63 10.79 3.65
CA GLU A 105 -5.90 10.53 2.40
C GLU A 105 -5.21 9.15 2.44
N VAL A 106 -4.45 8.86 3.51
CA VAL A 106 -3.81 7.55 3.70
C VAL A 106 -4.84 6.43 3.71
N ARG A 107 -5.95 6.59 4.45
CA ARG A 107 -7.04 5.60 4.48
C ARG A 107 -7.55 5.29 3.08
N GLN A 108 -7.70 6.31 2.24
CA GLN A 108 -8.17 6.14 0.87
C GLN A 108 -7.13 5.45 -0.02
N ILE A 109 -5.85 5.80 0.13
CA ILE A 109 -4.74 5.20 -0.61
C ILE A 109 -4.62 3.71 -0.30
N VAL A 110 -4.64 3.31 0.98
CA VAL A 110 -4.42 1.90 1.38
C VAL A 110 -5.67 1.02 1.23
N LYS A 111 -6.84 1.61 0.99
CA LYS A 111 -8.13 0.91 0.93
C LYS A 111 -8.11 -0.24 -0.08
N ASN A 112 -8.44 -1.44 0.39
CA ASN A 112 -8.50 -2.67 -0.41
C ASN A 112 -7.18 -3.05 -1.12
N LYS A 113 -6.04 -2.51 -0.67
CA LYS A 113 -4.71 -2.87 -1.18
C LYS A 113 -3.99 -3.81 -0.23
N LEU A 114 -3.06 -4.61 -0.76
CA LEU A 114 -2.10 -5.31 0.07
C LEU A 114 -1.14 -4.28 0.67
N LEU A 115 -1.05 -4.22 1.99
CA LEU A 115 -0.20 -3.28 2.72
C LEU A 115 1.08 -3.98 3.16
N VAL A 116 2.22 -3.44 2.75
CA VAL A 116 3.55 -3.95 3.05
C VAL A 116 4.29 -2.98 3.98
N GLY A 117 5.11 -3.49 4.90
CA GLY A 117 5.94 -2.65 5.78
C GLY A 117 6.75 -3.45 6.78
N HIS A 118 7.30 -2.79 7.80
CA HIS A 118 8.10 -3.41 8.85
C HIS A 118 7.63 -2.96 10.23
N GLY A 119 6.94 -3.85 10.97
CA GLY A 119 6.36 -3.50 12.27
C GLY A 119 5.10 -2.64 12.13
N LEU A 120 4.25 -2.98 11.16
CA LEU A 120 3.06 -2.21 10.72
C LEU A 120 2.05 -1.91 11.83
N GLU A 121 2.10 -2.67 12.94
CA GLU A 121 1.30 -2.38 14.13
C GLU A 121 1.52 -0.94 14.60
N ARG A 122 2.78 -0.46 14.60
CA ARG A 122 3.11 0.90 15.05
C ARG A 122 2.62 1.97 14.10
N ASP A 123 2.78 1.76 12.80
CA ASP A 123 2.29 2.67 11.76
C ASP A 123 0.77 2.82 11.82
N LEU A 124 0.06 1.69 11.88
CA LEU A 124 -1.39 1.66 11.95
C LEU A 124 -1.93 2.26 13.26
N GLU A 125 -1.24 2.03 14.38
CA GLU A 125 -1.57 2.64 15.68
C GLU A 125 -1.52 4.17 15.60
N VAL A 126 -0.44 4.76 15.08
CA VAL A 126 -0.29 6.23 15.03
C VAL A 126 -1.11 6.89 13.93
N LEU A 127 -1.46 6.15 12.87
CA LEU A 127 -2.43 6.58 11.86
C LEU A 127 -3.89 6.42 12.34
N GLU A 128 -4.11 5.71 13.45
CA GLU A 128 -5.44 5.34 13.95
C GLU A 128 -6.27 4.61 12.87
N LEU A 129 -5.64 3.66 12.17
CA LEU A 129 -6.24 2.87 11.10
C LEU A 129 -6.27 1.38 11.45
N ASN A 130 -7.32 0.71 10.99
CA ASN A 130 -7.39 -0.74 10.97
C ASN A 130 -7.30 -1.21 9.52
N HIS A 131 -6.47 -2.21 9.26
CA HIS A 131 -6.35 -2.84 7.93
C HIS A 131 -6.65 -4.34 8.04
N PRO A 132 -7.36 -4.96 7.08
CA PRO A 132 -7.67 -6.38 7.16
C PRO A 132 -6.42 -7.25 7.22
N GLU A 133 -6.35 -8.16 8.19
CA GLU A 133 -5.16 -8.98 8.47
C GLU A 133 -4.66 -9.76 7.24
N HIS A 134 -5.58 -10.32 6.44
CA HIS A 134 -5.24 -11.06 5.22
C HIS A 134 -4.60 -10.18 4.12
N LEU A 135 -4.74 -8.85 4.21
CA LEU A 135 -4.12 -7.85 3.34
C LEU A 135 -2.86 -7.21 3.95
N ILE A 136 -2.35 -7.70 5.08
CA ILE A 136 -1.10 -7.22 5.68
C ILE A 136 0.07 -8.15 5.29
N ARG A 137 1.22 -7.57 4.95
CA ARG A 137 2.50 -8.25 4.78
C ARG A 137 3.58 -7.51 5.57
N ASP A 138 3.75 -7.93 6.81
CA ASP A 138 4.73 -7.36 7.71
C ASP A 138 6.05 -8.15 7.64
N THR A 139 7.12 -7.48 7.25
CA THR A 139 8.45 -8.08 7.09
C THR A 139 9.08 -8.47 8.43
N SER A 140 8.69 -7.85 9.55
CA SER A 140 9.21 -8.17 10.89
C SER A 140 8.74 -9.54 11.41
N THR A 141 7.62 -10.05 10.89
CA THR A 141 7.01 -11.32 11.30
C THR A 141 7.12 -12.40 10.22
N TYR A 142 7.51 -12.06 9.01
CA TYR A 142 7.51 -12.96 7.85
C TYR A 142 8.33 -14.25 8.05
N TRP A 143 9.44 -14.19 8.79
CA TRP A 143 10.28 -15.37 9.06
C TRP A 143 9.61 -16.38 10.01
N LYS A 144 8.75 -15.92 10.94
CA LYS A 144 8.06 -16.77 11.93
C LYS A 144 7.04 -17.73 11.30
N VAL A 145 6.57 -17.42 10.09
CA VAL A 145 5.62 -18.26 9.35
C VAL A 145 6.31 -19.52 8.78
N LYS A 146 7.61 -19.46 8.49
CA LYS A 146 8.35 -20.63 7.96
C LYS A 146 8.58 -21.71 9.01
N GLU A 147 8.81 -21.36 10.27
CA GLU A 147 9.05 -22.34 11.34
C GLU A 147 7.82 -23.20 11.65
N ASN A 148 6.62 -22.60 11.69
CA ASN A 148 5.39 -23.35 11.98
C ASN A 148 4.89 -24.24 10.83
N THR A 149 5.41 -24.05 9.61
CA THR A 149 5.05 -24.88 8.44
C THR A 149 5.96 -26.09 8.32
N ILE A 150 7.21 -26.01 8.81
CA ILE A 150 8.20 -27.10 8.72
C ILE A 150 8.01 -28.13 9.86
N LEU A 151 7.40 -27.74 10.99
CA LEU A 151 7.20 -28.62 12.16
C LEU A 151 5.87 -29.42 12.15
N ARG A 152 5.16 -29.47 11.02
CA ARG A 152 3.87 -30.18 10.88
C ARG A 152 3.83 -31.22 9.74
N THR A 153 4.99 -31.70 9.29
CA THR A 153 5.10 -32.88 8.41
C THR A 153 5.80 -34.00 9.17
#